data_AF-A0A2G4GHN6-F1
#
_entry.id   AF-A0A2G4GHN6-F1
#
_cell.length_a   1.000
_cell.length_b   1.000
_cell.length_c   1.000
_cell.angle_alpha   90.00
_cell.angle_beta   90.00
_cell.angle_gamma   90.00
#
_symmetry.space_group_name_H-M   'P 1'
#
loop_
_entity.id
_entity.type
_entity.pdbx_description
1 polymer ?
#
loop_
_entity_poly.entity_id
_entity_poly.type
_entity_poly.pdbx_seq_one_letter_code
_entity_poly.pdbx_strand_id
1 'polypeptide(L)' 'MKSRGSQRGSAGTKVTSHTPLKRFGAANELLGAVCWLLGDERAGFVTGVTLPVDGGFSASAGI' A
#
# COMPACT_ATOMS: atom_id res chain seq x y z
N MET A 1 -24.39 14.23 -13.21
CA MET A 1 -23.42 13.15 -12.88
C MET A 1 -22.09 13.49 -13.54
N LYS A 2 -21.19 14.20 -12.84
CA LYS A 2 -19.87 14.59 -13.37
C LYS A 2 -18.83 13.64 -12.80
N SER A 3 -18.08 12.95 -13.67
CA SER A 3 -16.97 12.09 -13.29
C SER A 3 -15.93 12.94 -12.54
N ARG A 4 -15.76 12.65 -11.25
CA ARG A 4 -14.71 13.25 -10.42
C ARG A 4 -13.36 12.67 -10.84
N GLY A 5 -12.85 13.14 -11.98
CA GLY A 5 -11.42 13.06 -12.28
C GLY A 5 -10.69 13.86 -11.21
N SER A 6 -10.20 13.18 -10.19
CA SER A 6 -9.50 13.75 -9.04
C SER A 6 -8.32 14.60 -9.53
N GLN A 7 -8.39 15.92 -9.31
CA GLN A 7 -7.24 16.80 -9.46
C GLN A 7 -6.21 16.42 -8.40
N ARG A 8 -5.19 15.65 -8.80
CA ARG A 8 -4.05 15.34 -7.93
C ARG A 8 -3.13 16.56 -7.86
N GLY A 9 -2.90 17.07 -6.65
CA GLY A 9 -1.82 18.04 -6.40
C GLY A 9 -0.44 17.43 -6.66
N SER A 10 0.58 18.26 -6.77
CA SER A 10 1.96 17.86 -7.13
C SER A 10 2.51 16.70 -6.29
N ALA A 11 2.18 16.65 -5.00
CA ALA A 11 2.56 15.56 -4.09
C ALA A 11 1.92 14.21 -4.47
N GLY A 12 0.64 14.20 -4.87
CA GLY A 12 -0.06 12.98 -5.27
C GLY A 12 0.51 12.35 -6.55
N THR A 13 1.00 13.21 -7.46
CA THR A 13 1.72 12.78 -8.67
C THR A 13 3.08 12.18 -8.33
N LYS A 14 3.84 12.77 -7.40
CA LYS A 14 5.13 12.24 -6.95
C LYS A 14 5.01 10.88 -6.27
N VAL A 15 4.03 10.69 -5.39
CA VAL A 15 3.79 9.39 -4.75
C VAL A 15 3.50 8.34 -5.81
N THR A 16 2.55 8.63 -6.70
CA THR A 16 2.15 7.70 -7.77
C THR A 16 3.32 7.37 -8.71
N SER A 17 4.20 8.33 -9.03
CA SER A 17 5.33 8.10 -9.93
C SER A 17 6.39 7.20 -9.31
N HIS A 18 6.57 7.23 -8.00
CA HIS A 18 7.57 6.41 -7.29
C HIS A 18 7.01 5.10 -6.74
N THR A 19 5.69 4.96 -6.60
CA THR A 19 5.07 3.65 -6.31
C THR A 19 5.17 2.74 -7.55
N PRO A 20 5.75 1.53 -7.47
CA PRO A 20 5.79 0.57 -8.57
C PRO A 20 4.41 0.23 -9.14
N LEU A 21 3.38 0.09 -8.30
CA LEU A 21 2.00 -0.15 -8.76
C LEU A 21 1.32 1.06 -9.43
N LYS A 22 1.98 2.23 -9.50
CA LYS A 22 1.49 3.46 -10.18
C LYS A 22 0.07 3.89 -9.81
N ARG A 23 -0.34 3.60 -8.57
CA ARG A 23 -1.64 4.02 -8.03
C ARG A 23 -1.57 4.11 -6.51
N PHE A 24 -2.56 4.80 -5.94
CA PHE A 24 -2.86 4.68 -4.53
C PHE A 24 -3.54 3.33 -4.26
N GLY A 25 -3.29 2.79 -3.07
CA GLY A 25 -4.03 1.67 -2.53
C GLY A 25 -5.45 2.06 -2.13
N ALA A 26 -6.31 1.05 -2.03
CA ALA A 26 -7.61 1.15 -1.38
C ALA A 26 -7.56 0.54 0.02
N ALA A 27 -8.39 1.02 0.95
CA ALA A 27 -8.36 0.59 2.35
C ALA A 27 -8.56 -0.92 2.53
N ASN A 28 -9.35 -1.56 1.66
CA ASN A 28 -9.61 -3.00 1.70
C ASN A 28 -8.38 -3.85 1.36
N GLU A 29 -7.37 -3.29 0.69
CA GLU A 29 -6.14 -4.01 0.36
C GLU A 29 -5.26 -4.30 1.60
N LEU A 30 -5.53 -3.64 2.74
CA LEU A 30 -4.89 -3.95 4.02
C LEU A 30 -5.41 -5.25 4.63
N LEU A 31 -6.67 -5.63 4.34
CA LEU A 31 -7.35 -6.73 5.04
C LEU A 31 -6.66 -8.07 4.82
N GLY A 32 -6.06 -8.31 3.66
CA GLY A 32 -5.32 -9.54 3.39
C GLY A 32 -4.13 -9.73 4.34
N ALA A 33 -3.33 -8.68 4.51
CA ALA A 33 -2.17 -8.71 5.41
C ALA A 33 -2.60 -8.84 6.88
N VAL A 34 -3.64 -8.10 7.29
CA VAL A 34 -4.17 -8.17 8.66
C VAL A 34 -4.73 -9.57 8.97
N CYS A 35 -5.59 -10.12 8.10
CA CYS A 35 -6.15 -11.45 8.29
C CYS A 35 -5.09 -12.56 8.23
N TRP A 36 -3.99 -12.35 7.50
CA TRP A 36 -2.86 -13.25 7.51
C TRP A 36 -2.12 -13.19 8.85
N LEU A 37 -1.78 -11.98 9.33
CA LEU A 37 -1.09 -11.76 10.61
C LEU A 37 -1.88 -12.26 11.82
N LEU A 38 -3.21 -12.19 11.78
CA LEU A 38 -4.09 -12.70 12.84
C LEU A 38 -4.29 -14.23 12.80
N GLY A 39 -3.79 -14.92 11.77
CA GLY A 39 -3.96 -16.37 11.65
C GLY A 39 -2.86 -17.14 12.35
N ASP A 40 -3.18 -17.85 13.44
CA ASP A 40 -2.22 -18.65 14.22
C ASP A 40 -1.43 -19.65 13.36
N GLU A 41 -2.11 -20.38 12.48
CA GLU A 41 -1.46 -21.35 11.57
C GLU A 41 -0.58 -20.67 10.51
N ARG A 42 -0.92 -19.44 10.09
CA ARG A 42 -0.27 -18.75 8.97
C ARG A 42 0.88 -17.85 9.40
N ALA A 43 0.79 -17.28 10.61
CA ALA A 43 1.69 -16.25 11.10
C ALA A 43 2.10 -16.46 12.56
N GLY A 44 1.83 -17.62 13.18
CA GLY A 44 2.07 -17.87 14.61
C GLY A 44 3.51 -17.72 15.09
N PHE A 45 4.50 -17.68 14.19
CA PHE A 45 5.90 -17.41 14.51
C PHE A 45 6.43 -16.09 13.93
N VAL A 46 5.55 -15.25 13.39
CA VAL A 46 5.88 -13.94 12.83
C VAL A 46 5.66 -12.88 13.91
N THR A 47 6.76 -12.32 14.41
CA THR A 47 6.74 -11.28 15.45
C THR A 47 7.82 -10.23 15.20
N GLY A 48 7.61 -9.01 15.67
CA GLY A 48 8.60 -7.92 15.62
C GLY A 48 8.88 -7.35 14.22
N VAL A 49 8.08 -7.66 13.21
CA VAL A 49 8.29 -7.20 11.82
C VAL A 49 7.45 -5.97 11.49
N THR A 50 7.96 -5.14 10.57
CA THR A 50 7.17 -4.15 9.84
C THR A 50 6.89 -4.70 8.45
N LEU A 51 5.63 -4.98 8.14
CA LEU A 51 5.20 -5.51 6.83
C LEU A 51 4.67 -4.36 5.95
N PRO A 52 5.39 -3.93 4.90
CA PRO A 52 4.91 -2.86 4.02
C PRO A 52 3.74 -3.34 3.16
N VAL A 53 2.65 -2.56 3.15
CA VAL A 53 1.47 -2.73 2.27
C VAL A 53 1.22 -1.41 1.54
N ASP A 54 2.12 -1.07 0.62
CA ASP A 54 2.23 0.28 0.06
C ASP A 54 2.37 0.33 -1.47
N GLY A 55 2.11 -0.79 -2.15
CA GLY A 55 2.27 -0.92 -3.59
C GLY A 55 3.74 -0.83 -4.06
N GLY A 56 4.68 -1.12 -3.18
CA GLY A 56 6.12 -1.17 -3.44
C GLY A 56 6.82 0.17 -3.27
N PHE A 57 6.16 1.19 -2.71
CA PHE A 57 6.72 2.53 -2.54
C PHE A 57 8.04 2.48 -1.75
N SER A 58 8.09 1.74 -0.65
CA SER A 58 9.29 1.58 0.20
C SER A 58 10.41 0.77 -0.46
N ALA A 59 10.11 0.01 -1.53
CA ALA A 59 11.09 -0.77 -2.27
C ALA A 59 11.68 -0.01 -3.49
N SER A 60 11.08 1.13 -3.86
CA SER A 60 11.67 2.02 -4.86
C SER A 60 12.93 2.65 -4.28
N ALA A 61 14.04 2.57 -5.02
CA ALA A 61 15.41 2.89 -4.58
C ALA A 61 15.69 4.38 -4.27
N GLY A 62 14.68 5.15 -3.87
CA GLY A 62 14.82 6.53 -3.43
C GLY A 62 13.98 7.50 -4.23
N ILE A 63 13.31 8.39 -3.49
CA ILE A 63 13.18 9.80 -3.86
C ILE A 63 14.56 10.46 -3.86
#